data_AF-Q2W7L8-F1
#
_entry.id   AF-Q2W7L8-F1
#
_cell.length_a   1.000
_cell.length_b   1.000
_cell.length_c   1.000
_cell.angle_alpha   90.00
_cell.angle_beta   90.00
_cell.angle_gamma   90.00
#
_symmetry.space_group_name_H-M   'P 1'
#
loop_
_entity.id
_entity.type
_entity.pdbx_description
1 polymer ?
#
loop_
_entity_poly.entity_id
_entity_poly.type
_entity_poly.pdbx_seq_one_letter_code
_entity_poly.pdbx_strand_id
1 'polypeptide(L)'
;MRDARMSPNSAEVTALRALAWVVTDQDRATRFLTATGCDSDTLRRRAGEAEILGAVLDFLLDDEASLLAFADEVNLPAQSVALARFALPGAMPR
;
A
#
# COMPACT_ATOMS: atom_id res chain seq x y z
N MET A 1 -8.63 -26.27 -8.55
CA MET A 1 -7.95 -25.35 -7.62
C MET A 1 -8.03 -23.97 -8.25
N ARG A 2 -8.95 -23.10 -7.81
CA ARG A 2 -9.15 -21.77 -8.40
C ARG A 2 -7.90 -20.93 -8.09
N ASP A 3 -7.35 -20.30 -9.12
CA ASP A 3 -6.18 -19.42 -9.06
C ASP A 3 -6.19 -18.53 -7.81
N ALA A 4 -5.19 -18.69 -6.93
CA ALA A 4 -4.98 -17.84 -5.77
C ALA A 4 -4.38 -16.47 -6.18
N ARG A 5 -4.92 -15.87 -7.24
CA ARG A 5 -4.58 -14.52 -7.68
C ARG A 5 -5.51 -13.53 -7.01
N MET A 6 -4.94 -12.57 -6.29
CA MET A 6 -5.72 -11.46 -5.73
C MET A 6 -6.36 -10.69 -6.88
N SER A 7 -7.65 -10.36 -6.76
CA SER A 7 -8.34 -9.56 -7.78
C SER A 7 -7.89 -8.10 -7.71
N PRO A 8 -7.92 -7.33 -8.82
CA PRO A 8 -7.57 -5.90 -8.80
C PRO A 8 -8.38 -5.11 -7.76
N ASN A 9 -9.69 -5.38 -7.65
CA ASN A 9 -10.54 -4.73 -6.65
C ASN A 9 -10.11 -5.05 -5.21
N SER A 10 -9.79 -6.32 -4.92
CA SER A 10 -9.26 -6.71 -3.60
C SER A 10 -7.91 -6.06 -3.29
N ALA A 11 -7.08 -5.87 -4.33
CA ALA A 11 -5.79 -5.21 -4.22
C ALA A 11 -5.95 -3.71 -3.93
N GLU A 12 -6.85 -3.03 -4.65
CA GLU A 12 -7.19 -1.63 -4.40
C GLU A 12 -7.72 -1.43 -2.97
N VAL A 13 -8.61 -2.30 -2.50
CA VAL A 13 -9.10 -2.26 -1.11
C VAL A 13 -7.96 -2.43 -0.11
N THR A 14 -7.02 -3.34 -0.37
CA THR A 14 -5.85 -3.54 0.51
C THR A 14 -4.95 -2.32 0.51
N ALA A 15 -4.69 -1.72 -0.65
CA ALA A 15 -3.91 -0.50 -0.78
C ALA A 15 -4.57 0.71 -0.11
N LEU A 16 -5.89 0.85 -0.21
CA LEU A 16 -6.63 1.91 0.47
C LEU A 16 -6.57 1.76 1.99
N ARG A 17 -6.63 0.52 2.51
CA ARG A 17 -6.42 0.24 3.94
C ARG A 17 -5.00 0.59 4.37
N ALA A 18 -4.00 0.26 3.56
CA ALA A 18 -2.61 0.64 3.79
C ALA A 18 -2.43 2.16 3.81
N LEU A 19 -3.03 2.87 2.85
CA LEU A 19 -3.02 4.33 2.81
C LEU A 19 -3.66 4.94 4.05
N ALA A 20 -4.83 4.45 4.46
CA ALA A 20 -5.50 4.90 5.69
C ALA A 20 -4.60 4.68 6.93
N TRP A 21 -3.97 3.51 7.03
CA TRP A 21 -3.06 3.19 8.13
C TRP A 21 -1.83 4.10 8.20
N VAL A 22 -1.25 4.43 7.04
CA VAL A 22 -0.11 5.35 6.93
C VAL A 22 -0.52 6.76 7.34
N VAL A 23 -1.64 7.28 6.84
CA VAL A 23 -2.04 8.68 7.10
C VAL A 23 -2.66 8.91 8.49
N THR A 24 -2.99 7.84 9.22
CA THR A 24 -3.52 7.93 10.59
C THR A 24 -2.44 8.27 11.62
N ASP A 25 -1.17 8.07 11.28
CA ASP A 25 -0.03 8.38 12.14
C ASP A 25 0.88 9.39 11.45
N GLN A 26 1.21 10.47 12.16
CA GLN A 26 1.95 11.58 11.57
C GLN A 26 3.38 11.16 11.17
N ASP A 27 4.03 10.30 11.93
CA ASP A 27 5.40 9.85 11.64
C ASP A 27 5.43 8.90 10.43
N ARG A 28 4.41 8.05 10.28
CA ARG A 28 4.23 7.22 9.07
C ARG A 28 3.92 8.07 7.85
N ALA A 29 3.01 9.03 7.98
CA ALA A 29 2.64 9.95 6.91
C ALA A 29 3.84 10.77 6.43
N THR A 30 4.63 11.36 7.34
CA THR A 30 5.83 12.13 6.99
C THR A 30 6.87 11.27 6.29
N ARG A 31 7.10 10.03 6.75
CA ARG A 31 8.02 9.10 6.10
C ARG A 31 7.56 8.74 4.68
N PHE A 32 6.28 8.46 4.50
CA PHE A 32 5.71 8.14 3.19
C PHE A 32 5.80 9.31 2.21
N LEU A 33 5.43 10.52 2.62
CA LEU A 33 5.56 11.74 1.80
C LEU A 33 7.02 12.01 1.43
N THR A 34 7.95 11.79 2.36
CA THR A 34 9.40 11.92 2.10
C THR A 34 9.90 10.89 1.09
N ALA A 35 9.46 9.62 1.24
CA ALA A 35 9.88 8.53 0.35
C ALA A 35 9.34 8.69 -1.08
N THR A 36 8.13 9.23 -1.23
CA THR A 36 7.46 9.41 -2.53
C THR A 36 7.73 10.77 -3.17
N GLY A 37 8.21 11.75 -2.41
CA GLY A 37 8.30 13.15 -2.84
C GLY A 37 6.92 13.81 -3.03
N CYS A 38 5.85 13.18 -2.59
CA CYS A 38 4.48 13.70 -2.68
C CYS A 38 4.21 14.69 -1.54
N ASP A 39 3.33 15.65 -1.77
CA ASP A 39 2.78 16.52 -0.73
C ASP A 39 1.38 16.04 -0.29
N SER A 40 0.91 16.51 0.87
CA SER A 40 -0.34 16.06 1.47
C SER A 40 -1.60 16.44 0.66
N ASP A 41 -1.53 17.52 -0.10
CA ASP A 41 -2.63 18.02 -0.93
C ASP A 41 -2.74 17.22 -2.24
N THR A 42 -1.60 16.93 -2.87
CA THR A 42 -1.49 16.00 -3.99
C THR A 42 -1.92 14.58 -3.59
N LEU A 43 -1.48 14.10 -2.41
CA LEU A 43 -1.90 12.81 -1.89
C LEU A 43 -3.42 12.72 -1.74
N ARG A 44 -4.05 13.77 -1.19
CA ARG A 44 -5.51 13.80 -0.99
C ARG A 44 -6.28 13.80 -2.30
N ARG A 45 -5.79 14.52 -3.32
CA ARG A 45 -6.43 14.53 -4.66
C ARG A 45 -6.30 13.20 -5.38
N ARG A 46 -5.15 12.53 -5.24
CA ARG A 46 -4.77 11.35 -6.03
C ARG A 46 -4.91 10.02 -5.26
N ALA A 47 -5.49 10.04 -4.06
CA ALA A 47 -5.53 8.88 -3.15
C ALA A 47 -6.10 7.59 -3.76
N GLY A 48 -7.02 7.70 -4.72
CA GLY A 48 -7.62 6.56 -5.42
C GLY A 48 -6.89 6.14 -6.70
N GLU A 49 -5.82 6.82 -7.09
CA GLU A 49 -5.07 6.50 -8.30
C GLU A 49 -4.13 5.31 -8.08
N ALA A 50 -4.04 4.43 -9.07
CA ALA A 50 -3.20 3.22 -9.01
C ALA A 50 -1.73 3.52 -8.67
N GLU A 51 -1.21 4.70 -9.06
CA GLU A 51 0.14 5.15 -8.73
C GLU A 51 0.33 5.35 -7.22
N ILE A 52 -0.61 6.01 -6.54
CA ILE A 52 -0.58 6.22 -5.09
C ILE A 52 -0.80 4.90 -4.35
N LEU A 53 -1.75 4.10 -4.82
CA LEU A 53 -2.05 2.78 -4.26
C LEU A 53 -0.86 1.81 -4.39
N GLY A 54 -0.15 1.85 -5.51
CA GLY A 54 1.09 1.10 -5.70
C GLY A 54 2.20 1.61 -4.77
N ALA A 55 2.40 2.92 -4.72
CA ALA A 55 3.44 3.54 -3.91
C ALA A 55 3.30 3.23 -2.41
N VAL A 56 2.07 3.19 -1.87
CA VAL A 56 1.87 2.87 -0.45
C VAL A 56 2.15 1.40 -0.14
N LEU A 57 1.83 0.49 -1.06
CA LEU A 57 2.20 -0.91 -0.90
C LEU A 57 3.71 -1.10 -1.02
N ASP A 58 4.38 -0.41 -1.96
CA ASP A 58 5.83 -0.41 -2.09
C ASP A 58 6.50 0.13 -0.82
N PHE A 59 5.98 1.20 -0.23
CA PHE A 59 6.45 1.77 1.04
C PHE A 59 6.38 0.75 2.19
N LEU A 60 5.27 -0.01 2.30
CA LEU A 60 5.17 -1.07 3.31
C LEU A 60 6.14 -2.21 3.02
N LEU A 61 6.33 -2.60 1.77
CA LEU A 61 7.21 -3.71 1.39
C LEU A 61 8.70 -3.39 1.57
N ASP A 62 9.07 -2.10 1.60
CA ASP A 62 10.46 -1.65 1.81
C ASP A 62 10.89 -1.67 3.29
N ASP A 63 9.93 -1.67 4.23
CA ASP A 63 10.18 -1.72 5.68
C ASP A 63 9.40 -2.86 6.34
N GLU A 64 10.11 -3.94 6.70
CA GLU A 64 9.52 -5.14 7.30
C GLU A 64 8.73 -4.84 8.58
N ALA A 65 9.19 -3.88 9.40
CA ALA A 65 8.49 -3.50 10.63
C ALA A 65 7.11 -2.88 10.32
N SER A 66 7.03 -1.96 9.36
CA SER A 66 5.78 -1.36 8.92
C SER A 66 4.86 -2.39 8.24
N LEU A 67 5.42 -3.30 7.44
CA LEU A 67 4.66 -4.40 6.83
C LEU A 67 3.97 -5.26 7.88
N LEU A 68 4.73 -5.74 8.88
CA LEU A 68 4.21 -6.61 9.93
C LEU A 68 3.21 -5.87 10.82
N ALA A 69 3.47 -4.61 11.17
CA ALA A 69 2.56 -3.81 11.98
C ALA A 69 1.22 -3.55 11.26
N PHE A 70 1.27 -3.19 9.98
CA PHE A 70 0.06 -3.05 9.17
C PHE A 70 -0.71 -4.37 9.08
N ALA A 71 -0.01 -5.46 8.74
CA ALA A 71 -0.58 -6.79 8.58
C ALA A 71 -1.31 -7.28 9.85
N ASP A 72 -0.71 -7.06 11.02
CA ASP A 72 -1.29 -7.36 12.31
C ASP A 72 -2.56 -6.53 12.57
N GLU A 73 -2.49 -5.20 12.41
CA GLU A 73 -3.61 -4.29 12.67
C GLU A 73 -4.81 -4.55 11.77
N VAL A 74 -4.57 -4.91 10.51
CA VAL A 74 -5.62 -5.19 9.53
C VAL A 74 -6.04 -6.66 9.46
N ASN A 75 -5.45 -7.50 10.31
CA ASN A 75 -5.64 -8.95 10.37
C ASN A 75 -5.52 -9.62 8.99
N LEU A 76 -4.43 -9.31 8.29
CA LEU A 76 -4.08 -9.89 7.00
C LEU A 76 -2.70 -10.55 7.07
N PRO A 77 -2.47 -11.65 6.32
CA PRO A 77 -1.12 -12.15 6.11
C PRO A 77 -0.24 -11.09 5.45
N ALA A 78 1.01 -10.92 5.90
CA ALA A 78 1.95 -9.97 5.29
C ALA A 78 2.14 -10.21 3.77
N GLN A 79 2.12 -11.49 3.34
CA GLN A 79 2.17 -11.86 1.92
C GLN A 79 1.02 -11.29 1.08
N SER A 80 -0.12 -10.95 1.71
CA SER A 80 -1.25 -10.32 1.02
C SER A 80 -0.92 -8.92 0.52
N VAL A 81 0.02 -8.20 1.15
CA VAL A 81 0.49 -6.88 0.70
C VAL A 81 1.26 -7.01 -0.61
N ALA A 82 2.16 -8.00 -0.70
CA ALA A 82 2.88 -8.31 -1.94
C ALA A 82 1.92 -8.75 -3.05
N LEU A 83 0.95 -9.62 -2.74
CA LEU A 83 -0.06 -10.05 -3.71
C LEU A 83 -0.94 -8.88 -4.20
N ALA A 84 -1.31 -7.96 -3.31
CA ALA A 84 -2.00 -6.73 -3.69
C ALA A 84 -1.14 -5.90 -4.64
N ARG A 85 0.15 -5.75 -4.32
CA ARG A 85 1.07 -4.97 -5.16
C ARG A 85 1.17 -5.53 -6.57
N PHE A 86 1.32 -6.85 -6.71
CA PHE A 86 1.38 -7.54 -7.99
C PHE A 86 0.07 -7.49 -8.80
N ALA A 87 -1.07 -7.32 -8.13
CA ALA A 87 -2.37 -7.21 -8.79
C ALA A 87 -2.70 -5.78 -9.25
N LEU A 88 -1.94 -4.76 -8.82
CA LEU A 88 -2.10 -3.38 -9.26
C LEU A 88 -1.24 -3.06 -10.51
N PRO A 89 -1.72 -2.15 -11.39
CA PRO A 89 -0.91 -1.61 -12.48
C PRO A 89 0.39 -0.98 -11.98
N GLY A 90 1.43 -0.99 -12.82
CA GLY A 90 2.70 -0.35 -12.47
C GLY A 90 3.53 -1.09 -11.43
N ALA A 91 3.19 -2.35 -11.10
CA ALA A 91 4.09 -3.29 -10.42
C ALA A 91 5.26 -3.59 -11.35
N MET A 92 6.26 -2.72 -11.39
CA MET A 92 7.44 -2.98 -12.19
C MET A 92 8.05 -4.32 -11.75
N PRO A 93 8.39 -5.20 -12.69
CA PRO A 93 9.25 -6.33 -12.37
C PRO A 93 10.63 -5.73 -12.08
N ARG A 94 11.02 -5.71 -10.80
CA ARG A 94 12.43 -5.49 -10.45
C ARG A 94 13.21 -6.78 -10.62
#